data_AF-A0A061A5N9-F1
#
_entry.id   AF-A0A061A5N9-F1
#
_cell.length_a   1.000
_cell.length_b   1.000
_cell.length_c   1.000
_cell.angle_alpha   90.00
_cell.angle_beta   90.00
_cell.angle_gamma   90.00
#
_symmetry.space_group_name_H-M   'P 1'
#
loop_
_entity.id
_entity.type
_entity.pdbx_description
1 polymer ?
#
loop_
_entity_poly.entity_id
_entity_poly.type
_entity_poly.pdbx_seq_one_letter_code
_entity_poly.pdbx_strand_id
1 'polypeptide(L)'
;MDTACPLLRLPSIRKEFADIAGRAAKDQLTYRGFLAELLMAECDDRARRRSERRIKAAGFPREKSLRTFDFDANPNADAATINTLAGCE
;
A
#
# COMPACT_ATOMS: atom_id res chain seq x y z
N MET A 1 13.48 -19.05 -0.67
CA MET A 1 12.40 -18.12 -1.05
C MET A 1 11.34 -18.78 -1.91
N ASP A 2 11.73 -19.54 -2.94
CA ASP A 2 10.76 -20.08 -3.92
C ASP A 2 9.73 -21.08 -3.39
N THR A 3 10.04 -21.84 -2.33
CA THR A 3 9.08 -22.78 -1.73
C THR A 3 8.17 -22.13 -0.69
N ALA A 4 8.74 -21.36 0.24
CA ALA A 4 7.99 -20.81 1.38
C ALA A 4 7.11 -19.60 1.00
N CYS A 5 7.59 -18.72 0.11
CA CYS A 5 6.87 -17.49 -0.24
C CYS A 5 5.51 -17.76 -0.92
N PRO A 6 5.36 -18.73 -1.84
CA PRO A 6 4.04 -19.09 -2.36
C PRO A 6 3.08 -19.60 -1.26
N LEU A 7 3.56 -20.47 -0.37
CA LEU A 7 2.75 -21.05 0.72
C LEU A 7 2.23 -19.97 1.69
N LEU A 8 3.10 -19.00 2.03
CA LEU A 8 2.78 -17.91 2.94
C LEU A 8 2.19 -16.67 2.23
N ARG A 9 2.02 -16.74 0.90
CA ARG A 9 1.55 -15.65 0.05
C ARG A 9 2.38 -14.36 0.22
N LEU A 10 3.71 -14.47 0.15
CA LEU A 10 4.67 -13.37 0.31
C LEU A 10 5.30 -12.97 -1.05
N PRO A 11 4.52 -12.41 -2.01
CA PRO A 11 5.00 -12.11 -3.36
C PRO A 11 6.05 -11.00 -3.41
N SER A 12 5.97 -9.98 -2.55
CA SER A 12 6.91 -8.85 -2.59
C SER A 12 8.25 -9.26 -2.00
N ILE A 13 8.22 -9.99 -0.88
CA ILE A 13 9.44 -10.62 -0.33
C ILE A 13 10.12 -11.49 -1.39
N ARG A 14 9.36 -12.35 -2.09
CA ARG A 14 9.93 -13.23 -3.12
C ARG A 14 10.63 -12.43 -4.23
N LYS A 15 10.05 -11.30 -4.63
CA LYS A 15 10.55 -10.46 -5.72
C LYS A 15 11.75 -9.62 -5.28
N GLU A 16 11.70 -9.03 -4.09
CA GLU A 16 12.61 -7.95 -3.67
C GLU A 16 13.70 -8.42 -2.69
N PHE A 17 13.68 -9.67 -2.26
CA PHE A 17 14.63 -10.20 -1.28
C PHE A 17 16.09 -9.93 -1.64
N ALA A 18 16.50 -10.20 -2.89
CA ALA A 18 17.89 -10.03 -3.30
C ALA A 18 18.33 -8.56 -3.22
N ASP A 19 17.46 -7.65 -3.65
CA ASP A 19 17.74 -6.21 -3.66
C ASP A 19 17.78 -5.64 -2.23
N ILE A 20 16.83 -6.02 -1.38
CA ILE A 20 16.80 -5.60 0.03
C ILE A 20 17.99 -6.19 0.79
N ALA A 21 18.34 -7.45 0.55
CA ALA A 21 19.52 -8.07 1.18
C ALA A 21 20.82 -7.39 0.76
N GLY A 22 20.96 -7.03 -0.52
CA GLY A 22 22.11 -6.28 -1.03
C GLY A 22 22.23 -4.89 -0.39
N ARG A 23 21.12 -4.17 -0.28
CA ARG A 23 21.07 -2.87 0.43
C ARG A 23 21.39 -3.02 1.91
N ALA A 24 20.77 -3.98 2.59
CA ALA A 24 21.01 -4.23 4.01
C ALA A 24 22.48 -4.55 4.32
N ALA A 25 23.16 -5.31 3.45
CA ALA A 25 24.59 -5.59 3.58
C ALA A 25 25.44 -4.33 3.41
N LYS A 26 25.12 -3.50 2.40
CA LYS A 26 25.81 -2.23 2.15
C LYS A 26 25.63 -1.22 3.30
N ASP A 27 24.41 -1.14 3.81
CA ASP A 27 24.00 -0.19 4.85
C ASP A 27 24.28 -0.74 6.27
N GLN A 28 24.91 -1.92 6.38
CA GLN A 28 25.25 -2.60 7.63
C GLN A 28 24.06 -2.75 8.59
N LEU A 29 22.87 -3.04 8.04
CA LEU A 29 21.70 -3.28 8.85
C LEU A 29 21.90 -4.50 9.74
N THR A 30 21.46 -4.38 10.99
CA THR A 30 21.33 -5.54 11.85
C THR A 30 20.36 -6.55 11.22
N TYR A 31 20.49 -7.83 11.58
CA TYR A 31 19.54 -8.85 11.12
C TYR A 31 18.07 -8.49 11.43
N ARG A 32 17.83 -7.87 12.59
CA ARG A 32 16.49 -7.37 12.98
C ARG A 32 16.03 -6.24 12.07
N GLY A 33 16.92 -5.31 11.70
CA GLY A 33 16.64 -4.22 10.79
C GLY A 33 16.31 -4.71 9.38
N PHE A 34 17.12 -5.61 8.84
CA PHE A 34 16.86 -6.26 7.56
C PHE A 34 15.49 -6.97 7.53
N LEU A 35 15.18 -7.77 8.56
CA LEU A 35 13.91 -8.48 8.63
C LEU A 35 12.73 -7.50 8.74
N ALA A 36 12.88 -6.41 9.49
CA ALA A 36 11.86 -5.37 9.58
C ALA A 36 11.60 -4.70 8.23
N GLU A 37 12.65 -4.31 7.49
CA GLU A 37 12.52 -3.71 6.16
C GLU A 37 11.82 -4.66 5.18
N LEU A 38 12.22 -5.93 5.16
CA LEU A 38 11.65 -6.94 4.28
C LEU A 38 10.16 -7.18 4.56
N LEU A 39 9.76 -7.23 5.84
CA LEU A 39 8.36 -7.38 6.25
C LEU A 39 7.54 -6.11 5.95
N MET A 40 8.11 -4.93 6.16
CA MET A 40 7.46 -3.65 5.84
C MET A 40 7.20 -3.52 4.34
N ALA A 41 8.18 -3.87 3.49
CA ALA A 41 8.01 -3.86 2.04
C ALA A 41 6.81 -4.74 1.59
N GLU A 42 6.62 -5.90 2.22
CA GLU A 42 5.46 -6.76 1.95
C GLU A 42 4.14 -6.14 2.43
N CYS A 43 4.11 -5.56 3.63
CA CYS A 43 2.94 -4.89 4.17
C CYS A 43 2.51 -3.70 3.30
N ASP A 44 3.45 -2.85 2.91
CA ASP A 44 3.22 -1.65 2.11
C ASP A 44 2.67 -2.01 0.73
N ASP A 45 3.29 -2.99 0.06
CA ASP A 45 2.83 -3.39 -1.26
C ASP A 45 1.47 -4.12 -1.21
N ARG A 46 1.18 -4.87 -0.14
CA ARG A 46 -0.17 -5.42 0.09
C ARG A 46 -1.21 -4.33 0.33
N ALA A 47 -0.88 -3.31 1.12
CA ALA A 47 -1.76 -2.18 1.37
C ALA A 47 -2.07 -1.43 0.07
N ARG A 48 -1.03 -1.16 -0.74
CA ARG A 48 -1.15 -0.56 -2.07
C ARG A 48 -2.05 -1.37 -3.00
N ARG A 49 -1.78 -2.68 -3.19
CA ARG A 49 -2.60 -3.56 -4.04
C ARG A 49 -4.05 -3.68 -3.54
N ARG A 50 -4.26 -3.69 -2.22
CA ARG A 50 -5.61 -3.69 -1.62
C ARG A 50 -6.36 -2.40 -1.98
N SER A 51 -5.70 -1.25 -1.87
CA SER A 51 -6.25 0.04 -2.26
C SER A 51 -6.63 0.06 -3.74
N GLU A 52 -5.69 -0.29 -4.63
CA GLU A 52 -5.91 -0.36 -6.09
C GLU A 52 -7.07 -1.29 -6.46
N ARG A 53 -7.16 -2.46 -5.82
CA ARG A 53 -8.28 -3.40 -6.03
C ARG A 53 -9.62 -2.82 -5.59
N ARG A 54 -9.68 -2.15 -4.44
CA ARG A 54 -10.91 -1.49 -3.95
C ARG A 54 -11.35 -0.37 -4.89
N ILE A 55 -10.40 0.45 -5.35
CA ILE A 55 -10.63 1.48 -6.36
C ILE A 55 -11.21 0.84 -7.62
N LYS A 56 -10.58 -0.20 -8.18
CA LYS A 56 -11.08 -0.88 -9.38
C LYS A 56 -12.49 -1.45 -9.17
N ALA A 57 -12.73 -2.12 -8.04
CA ALA A 57 -14.01 -2.74 -7.71
C ALA A 57 -15.16 -1.74 -7.56
N ALA A 58 -14.89 -0.48 -7.24
CA ALA A 58 -15.94 0.54 -7.04
C ALA A 58 -16.72 0.93 -8.33
N GLY A 59 -16.31 0.47 -9.52
CA GLY A 59 -17.11 0.62 -10.74
C GLY A 59 -17.41 2.03 -11.27
N PHE A 60 -16.97 3.11 -10.59
CA PHE A 60 -17.25 4.47 -11.04
C PHE A 60 -16.73 4.76 -12.47
N PRO A 61 -17.51 5.49 -13.29
CA PRO A 61 -17.17 5.83 -14.68
C PRO A 61 -16.14 6.97 -14.80
N ARG A 62 -15.81 7.64 -13.69
CA ARG A 62 -14.85 8.75 -13.60
C ARG A 62 -13.85 8.50 -12.47
N GLU A 63 -12.88 9.41 -12.36
CA GLU A 63 -11.80 9.32 -11.38
C GLU A 63 -12.32 9.18 -9.93
N LYS A 64 -11.67 8.30 -9.16
CA LYS A 64 -12.14 7.80 -7.85
C LYS A 64 -11.35 8.40 -6.68
N SER A 65 -10.96 9.66 -6.81
CA SER A 65 -10.11 10.35 -5.84
C SER A 65 -10.85 11.55 -5.28
N LEU A 66 -10.81 11.73 -3.95
CA LEU A 66 -11.31 12.94 -3.31
C LEU A 66 -10.52 14.19 -3.73
N ARG A 67 -9.29 14.04 -4.24
CA ARG A 67 -8.46 15.16 -4.73
C ARG A 67 -9.08 15.91 -5.90
N THR A 68 -9.92 15.24 -6.68
CA THR A 68 -10.59 15.81 -7.86
C THR A 68 -12.10 15.93 -7.67
N PHE A 69 -12.59 15.76 -6.43
CA PHE A 69 -14.00 15.95 -6.12
C PHE A 69 -14.34 17.44 -6.06
N ASP A 70 -15.32 17.85 -6.88
CA ASP A 70 -15.86 19.20 -6.88
C ASP A 70 -16.96 19.30 -5.82
N PHE A 71 -16.64 19.93 -4.69
CA PHE A 71 -17.58 20.13 -3.59
C PHE A 71 -18.63 21.20 -3.92
N ASP A 72 -18.36 22.11 -4.85
CA ASP A 72 -19.31 23.14 -5.26
C ASP A 72 -20.46 22.55 -6.10
N ALA A 73 -20.21 21.42 -6.77
CA ALA A 73 -21.23 20.68 -7.53
C ALA A 73 -22.35 20.09 -6.66
N ASN A 74 -22.12 19.90 -5.35
CA ASN A 74 -23.15 19.43 -4.42
C ASN A 74 -23.01 20.10 -3.04
N PRO A 75 -23.74 21.21 -2.80
CA PRO A 75 -23.70 21.94 -1.53
C PRO A 75 -24.12 21.13 -0.29
N ASN A 76 -24.76 19.97 -0.44
CA ASN A 76 -25.11 19.09 0.68
C ASN A 76 -23.92 18.21 1.13
N ALA A 77 -22.83 18.17 0.36
CA ALA A 77 -21.62 17.42 0.68
C ALA A 77 -20.63 18.33 1.41
N ASP A 78 -20.72 18.38 2.75
CA ASP A 78 -19.78 19.16 3.57
C ASP A 78 -18.34 18.63 3.44
N ALA A 79 -17.45 19.48 2.91
CA ALA A 79 -16.06 19.14 2.68
C ALA A 79 -15.31 18.81 3.98
N ALA A 80 -15.65 19.48 5.09
CA ALA A 80 -15.00 19.20 6.38
C ALA A 80 -15.31 17.78 6.85
N THR A 81 -16.59 17.40 6.86
CA THR A 81 -17.05 16.05 7.21
C THR A 81 -16.43 14.98 6.30
N ILE A 82 -16.40 15.22 4.99
CA ILE A 82 -15.82 14.26 4.02
C ILE A 82 -14.32 14.08 4.28
N ASN A 83 -13.56 15.15 4.54
CA ASN A 83 -12.14 15.04 4.83
C ASN A 83 -11.86 14.32 6.16
N THR A 84 -12.70 14.51 7.18
CA THR A 84 -12.61 13.72 8.43
C THR A 84 -12.81 12.23 8.16
N LEU A 85 -13.85 11.86 7.39
CA LEU A 85 -14.12 10.46 7.05
C LEU A 85 -13.05 9.86 6.13
N ALA A 86 -12.41 10.66 5.29
CA ALA A 86 -11.34 10.23 4.40
C ALA A 86 -10.09 9.74 5.15
N GLY A 87 -9.87 10.20 6.38
CA GLY A 87 -8.75 9.77 7.23
C GLY A 87 -8.80 8.29 7.60
N CYS A 88 -9.99 7.66 7.59
CA CYS A 88 -10.18 6.24 7.91
C CYS A 88 -9.42 5.77 9.16
N GLU A 89 -9.39 6.59 10.22
CA GLU A 89 -8.99 6.15 11.57
C GLU A 89 -10.06 5.25 12.20
#